data_AF-A0A846BYG7-F1
#
_entry.id   AF-A0A846BYG7-F1
#
_cell.length_a   1.000
_cell.length_b   1.000
_cell.length_c   1.000
_cell.angle_alpha   90.00
_cell.angle_beta   90.00
_cell.angle_gamma   90.00
#
_symmetry.space_group_name_H-M   'P 1'
#
loop_
_entity.id
_entity.type
_entity.pdbx_description
1 polymer ?
#
loop_
_entity_poly.entity_id
_entity_poly.type
_entity_poly.pdbx_seq_one_letter_code
_entity_poly.pdbx_strand_id
1 'polypeptide(L)'
;LKDNQRATVIGTQTFGKAAVQSVHALSDGSGLAVTVSRYYPPSGIDITKKGITPDIKLGLTRSQKQLLQTKPELIATNKDPQYQRALKILEDEVVPQPILGQTNDSE
;
A
#
# COMPACT_ATOMS: atom_id res chain seq x y z
N LEU A 1 9.82 2.50 -2.46
CA LEU A 1 8.93 2.33 -3.64
C LEU A 1 8.17 3.61 -3.91
N LYS A 2 7.19 3.96 -3.05
CA LYS A 2 6.41 5.21 -3.14
C LYS A 2 7.29 6.46 -3.27
N ASP A 3 8.17 6.70 -2.30
CA ASP A 3 9.05 7.89 -2.27
C ASP A 3 9.98 8.00 -3.47
N ASN A 4 10.33 6.87 -4.08
CA ASN A 4 11.20 6.84 -5.25
C ASN A 4 10.39 6.84 -6.55
N GLN A 5 9.07 7.04 -6.49
CA GLN A 5 8.15 7.04 -7.64
C GLN A 5 8.23 5.76 -8.48
N ARG A 6 8.45 4.62 -7.82
CA ARG A 6 8.59 3.31 -8.49
C ARG A 6 7.32 2.47 -8.48
N ALA A 7 6.27 2.94 -7.80
CA ALA A 7 4.98 2.25 -7.72
C ALA A 7 3.90 3.22 -7.20
N THR A 8 2.68 3.06 -7.70
CA THR A 8 1.46 3.69 -7.17
C THR A 8 0.89 2.83 -6.04
N VAL A 9 0.77 3.39 -4.84
CA VAL A 9 0.25 2.68 -3.65
C VAL A 9 -1.26 2.90 -3.51
N ILE A 10 -2.02 1.82 -3.41
CA ILE A 10 -3.49 1.85 -3.31
C ILE A 10 -3.92 1.18 -2.00
N GLY A 11 -4.94 1.74 -1.34
CA GLY A 11 -5.57 1.11 -0.18
C GLY A 11 -5.90 2.10 0.94
N THR A 12 -5.56 1.75 2.17
CA THR A 12 -5.78 2.61 3.35
C THR A 12 -4.47 2.99 4.02
N GLN A 13 -4.49 4.08 4.79
CA GLN A 13 -3.34 4.50 5.60
C GLN A 13 -2.85 3.36 6.50
N THR A 14 -1.54 3.13 6.50
CA THR A 14 -0.92 2.08 7.33
C THR A 14 -0.82 2.51 8.79
N PHE A 15 -0.51 1.57 9.69
CA PHE A 15 -0.45 1.85 11.13
C PHE A 15 0.70 2.77 11.56
N GLY A 16 1.85 2.72 10.87
CA GLY A 16 3.02 3.54 11.24
C GLY A 16 3.88 2.99 12.37
N LYS A 17 4.04 1.66 12.44
CA LYS A 17 5.11 1.06 13.25
C LYS A 17 6.43 1.18 12.49
N ALA A 18 7.27 2.11 12.90
CA ALA A 18 8.59 2.35 12.32
C ALA A 18 9.72 1.99 13.29
N ALA A 19 9.46 1.10 14.26
CA ALA A 19 10.42 0.68 15.28
C ALA A 19 10.94 -0.72 14.98
N VAL A 20 12.26 -0.90 15.06
CA VAL A 20 12.93 -2.20 15.02
C VAL A 20 13.20 -2.63 16.45
N GLN A 21 12.75 -3.83 16.81
CA GLN A 21 12.89 -4.39 18.16
C GLN A 21 13.80 -5.62 18.13
N SER A 22 14.69 -5.72 19.11
CA SER A 22 15.55 -6.89 19.36
C SER A 22 15.13 -7.53 20.69
N VAL A 23 15.16 -8.87 20.75
CA VAL A 23 14.85 -9.62 21.98
C VAL A 23 16.16 -10.06 22.63
N HIS A 24 16.34 -9.70 23.89
CA HIS A 24 17.49 -10.10 24.69
C HIS A 24 17.03 -11.09 25.76
N ALA A 25 17.64 -12.28 25.80
CA ALA A 25 17.39 -13.25 26.85
C ALA A 25 18.03 -12.80 28.17
N LEU A 26 17.35 -13.06 29.28
CA LEU A 26 17.83 -12.80 30.64
C LEU A 26 18.21 -14.12 31.32
N SER A 27 19.04 -14.04 32.36
CA SER A 27 19.61 -15.21 33.04
C SER A 27 18.59 -16.09 33.76
N ASP A 28 17.41 -15.54 34.05
CA ASP A 28 16.28 -16.24 34.67
C ASP A 28 15.36 -16.93 33.64
N GLY A 29 15.72 -16.89 32.35
CA GLY A 29 14.93 -17.45 31.27
C GLY A 29 13.85 -16.52 30.71
N SER A 30 13.71 -15.31 31.25
CA SER A 30 12.82 -14.28 30.69
C SER A 30 13.47 -13.54 29.50
N GLY A 31 12.75 -12.62 28.87
CA GLY A 31 13.24 -11.89 27.70
C GLY A 31 12.80 -10.42 27.68
N LEU A 32 13.70 -9.55 27.23
CA LEU A 32 13.48 -8.11 27.09
C LEU A 32 13.45 -7.70 25.61
N ALA A 33 12.34 -7.13 25.16
CA ALA A 33 12.23 -6.54 23.83
C ALA A 33 12.65 -5.06 23.87
N VAL A 34 13.80 -4.73 23.29
CA VAL A 34 14.35 -3.37 23.25
C VAL A 34 14.20 -2.79 21.85
N THR A 35 13.75 -1.54 21.73
CA THR A 35 13.76 -0.82 20.45
C THR A 35 15.18 -0.34 20.18
N VAL A 36 15.80 -0.86 19.12
CA VAL A 36 17.20 -0.57 18.80
C VAL A 36 17.34 0.49 17.70
N SER A 37 16.35 0.60 16.81
CA SER A 37 16.40 1.51 15.67
C SER A 37 15.00 1.99 15.26
N ARG A 38 14.99 3.06 14.45
CA ARG A 38 13.79 3.55 13.77
C ARG A 38 14.00 3.54 12.25
N TYR A 39 12.95 3.22 11.51
CA TYR A 39 12.94 3.27 10.06
C TYR A 39 12.47 4.64 9.58
N TYR A 40 13.23 5.24 8.66
CA TYR A 40 12.88 6.47 7.98
C TYR A 40 12.77 6.20 6.47
N PRO A 41 11.69 6.64 5.81
CA PRO A 41 11.61 6.66 4.36
C PRO A 41 12.71 7.53 3.74
N PRO A 42 13.09 7.33 2.46
CA PRO A 42 14.04 8.20 1.76
C PRO A 42 13.68 9.69 1.79
N SER A 43 12.39 10.02 1.85
CA SER A 43 11.91 11.40 2.01
C SER A 43 12.23 12.04 3.37
N GLY A 44 12.68 11.26 4.37
CA GLY A 44 12.96 11.73 5.72
C GLY A 44 11.71 12.00 6.58
N ILE A 45 10.51 11.74 6.06
CA ILE A 45 9.25 11.98 6.78
C ILE A 45 9.11 10.99 7.94
N ASP A 46 8.81 11.50 9.14
CA ASP A 46 8.48 10.64 10.27
C ASP A 46 7.12 9.96 10.07
N ILE A 47 7.17 8.64 9.85
CA ILE A 47 6.00 7.77 9.68
C ILE A 47 5.55 7.12 11.00
N THR A 48 6.25 7.37 12.11
CA THR A 48 5.94 6.79 13.42
C THR A 48 4.56 7.29 13.89
N LYS A 49 3.65 6.36 14.24
CA LYS A 49 2.25 6.63 14.62
C LYS A 49 1.37 7.27 13.54
N LYS A 50 1.95 7.71 12.41
CA LYS A 50 1.22 8.29 11.27
C LYS A 50 0.99 7.26 10.17
N GLY A 51 1.95 6.38 9.94
CA GLY A 51 1.92 5.46 8.81
C GLY A 51 2.19 6.13 7.47
N ILE A 52 2.02 5.33 6.43
CA ILE A 52 2.18 5.75 5.05
C ILE A 52 0.79 5.95 4.46
N THR A 53 0.52 7.17 3.97
CA THR A 53 -0.69 7.47 3.22
C THR A 53 -0.55 6.88 1.81
N PRO A 54 -1.53 6.11 1.31
CA PRO A 54 -1.52 5.61 -0.06
C PRO A 54 -1.68 6.77 -1.06
N ASP A 55 -1.21 6.59 -2.29
CA ASP A 55 -1.44 7.54 -3.39
C ASP A 55 -2.92 7.59 -3.77
N ILE A 56 -3.58 6.42 -3.74
CA ILE A 56 -5.01 6.30 -4.00
C ILE A 56 -5.69 5.63 -2.80
N LYS A 57 -6.55 6.40 -2.13
CA LYS A 57 -7.30 5.91 -0.98
C LYS A 57 -8.49 5.09 -1.44
N LEU A 58 -8.46 3.78 -1.16
CA LEU A 58 -9.56 2.86 -1.40
C LEU A 58 -9.78 1.99 -0.16
N GLY A 59 -10.81 2.34 0.61
CA GLY A 59 -11.23 1.57 1.78
C GLY A 59 -12.06 0.35 1.37
N LEU A 60 -11.85 -0.77 2.05
CA LEU A 60 -12.77 -1.91 1.98
C LEU A 60 -13.92 -1.68 2.96
N THR A 61 -15.13 -2.09 2.56
CA THR A 61 -16.25 -2.17 3.48
C THR A 61 -16.00 -3.24 4.54
N ARG A 62 -16.72 -3.18 5.66
CA ARG A 62 -16.60 -4.19 6.73
C ARG A 62 -16.86 -5.60 6.21
N SER A 63 -17.87 -5.77 5.34
CA SER A 63 -18.20 -7.07 4.75
C SER A 63 -17.12 -7.59 3.80
N GLN A 64 -16.56 -6.72 2.95
CA GLN A 64 -15.44 -7.07 2.07
C GLN A 64 -14.20 -7.46 2.87
N LYS A 65 -13.87 -6.69 3.91
CA LYS A 65 -12.74 -6.98 4.79
C LYS A 65 -12.91 -8.31 5.51
N GLN A 66 -14.11 -8.59 6.02
CA GLN A 66 -14.42 -9.87 6.65
C GLN A 66 -14.29 -11.03 5.66
N LEU A 67 -14.80 -10.87 4.44
CA LEU A 67 -14.73 -11.89 3.39
C LEU A 67 -13.28 -12.24 3.04
N LEU A 68 -12.42 -11.25 2.85
CA LEU A 68 -11.00 -11.48 2.53
C LEU A 68 -10.22 -12.08 3.71
N GLN A 69 -10.66 -11.80 4.95
CA GLN A 69 -10.07 -12.42 6.14
C GLN A 69 -10.49 -13.88 6.31
N THR A 70 -11.74 -14.23 6.01
CA THR A 70 -12.23 -15.60 6.13
C THR A 70 -11.84 -16.48 4.94
N LYS A 71 -11.63 -15.88 3.77
CA LYS A 71 -11.26 -16.53 2.52
C LYS A 71 -10.04 -15.88 1.88
N PRO A 72 -8.83 -16.16 2.38
CA PRO A 72 -7.59 -15.60 1.86
C PRO A 72 -7.35 -15.90 0.38
N GLU A 73 -7.93 -16.98 -0.16
CA GLU A 73 -7.86 -17.36 -1.57
C GLU A 73 -8.48 -16.34 -2.53
N LEU A 74 -9.31 -15.41 -2.01
CA LEU A 74 -9.93 -14.35 -2.80
C LEU A 74 -9.04 -13.10 -2.90
N ILE A 75 -7.98 -13.00 -2.10
CA ILE A 75 -7.02 -11.89 -2.15
C ILE A 75 -6.30 -11.92 -3.51
N ALA A 76 -6.09 -10.75 -4.11
CA ALA A 76 -5.47 -10.62 -5.44
C ALA A 76 -6.25 -11.31 -6.58
N THR A 77 -7.56 -11.47 -6.41
CA THR A 77 -8.47 -11.94 -7.47
C THR A 77 -9.44 -10.83 -7.87
N ASN A 78 -10.26 -11.08 -8.89
CA ASN A 78 -11.35 -10.19 -9.29
C ASN A 78 -12.40 -9.94 -8.19
N LYS A 79 -12.37 -10.67 -7.07
CA LYS A 79 -13.26 -10.43 -5.92
C LYS A 79 -12.69 -9.42 -4.93
N ASP A 80 -11.43 -9.01 -5.09
CA ASP A 80 -10.78 -7.98 -4.28
C ASP A 80 -10.88 -6.62 -4.99
N PRO A 81 -11.66 -5.66 -4.44
CA PRO A 81 -11.81 -4.33 -5.03
C PRO A 81 -10.50 -3.54 -5.13
N GLN A 82 -9.56 -3.73 -4.19
CA GLN A 82 -8.26 -3.05 -4.23
C GLN A 82 -7.40 -3.60 -5.37
N TYR A 83 -7.44 -4.92 -5.56
CA TYR A 83 -6.76 -5.57 -6.67
C TYR A 83 -7.30 -5.12 -8.03
N GLN A 84 -8.63 -5.11 -8.21
CA GLN A 84 -9.24 -4.65 -9.46
C GLN A 84 -8.89 -3.19 -9.77
N ARG A 85 -8.87 -2.32 -8.74
CA ARG A 85 -8.47 -0.93 -8.92
C ARG A 85 -7.01 -0.81 -9.36
N ALA A 86 -6.12 -1.62 -8.78
CA ALA A 86 -4.71 -1.66 -9.16
C ALA A 86 -4.52 -2.10 -10.62
N LEU A 87 -5.20 -3.16 -11.05
CA LEU A 87 -5.17 -3.62 -12.44
C LEU A 87 -5.60 -2.52 -13.41
N LYS A 88 -6.73 -1.86 -13.11
CA LYS A 88 -7.22 -0.78 -13.96
C LYS A 88 -6.20 0.36 -14.12
N ILE A 89 -5.51 0.72 -13.05
CA ILE A 89 -4.49 1.79 -13.10
C ILE A 89 -3.29 1.35 -13.94
N LEU A 90 -2.86 0.09 -13.80
CA LEU A 90 -1.79 -0.45 -14.63
C LEU A 90 -2.20 -0.51 -16.11
N GLU A 91 -3.44 -0.89 -16.43
CA GLU A 91 -3.96 -0.86 -17.79
C GLU A 91 -3.97 0.57 -18.36
N ASP A 92 -4.44 1.55 -17.58
CA ASP A 92 -4.48 2.97 -17.96
C ASP A 92 -3.06 3.55 -18.14
N GLU A 93 -2.07 3.12 -17.35
CA GLU A 93 -0.66 3.54 -17.46
C GLU A 93 0.08 2.87 -18.64
N VAL A 94 -0.27 1.63 -18.97
CA VAL A 94 0.36 0.86 -20.05
C VAL A 94 -0.20 1.24 -21.43
N VAL A 95 -1.46 1.68 -21.50
CA VAL A 95 -2.11 2.12 -22.74
C VAL A 95 -2.27 3.66 -22.70
N PRO A 96 -1.27 4.45 -23.15
CA PRO A 96 -1.50 5.87 -23.35
C PRO A 96 -2.69 6.03 -24.30
N GLN A 97 -3.71 6.79 -23.88
CA GLN A 97 -4.92 6.97 -24.68
C GLN A 97 -4.56 7.39 -26.11
N PRO A 98 -5.18 6.80 -27.15
CA PRO A 98 -4.99 7.29 -28.50
C PRO A 98 -5.37 8.77 -28.50
N ILE A 99 -4.44 9.61 -28.92
CA ILE A 99 -4.65 11.05 -29.09
C ILE A 99 -5.80 11.16 -30.08
N LEU A 100 -7.02 11.42 -29.59
CA LEU A 100 -8.17 11.69 -30.45
C LEU A 100 -7.95 13.09 -31.01
N GLY A 101 -7.15 13.16 -32.07
CA GLY A 101 -7.04 14.32 -32.93
C GLY A 101 -8.40 14.53 -33.57
N GLN A 102 -9.15 15.48 -33.04
CA GLN A 102 -10.15 16.18 -33.84
C GLN A 102 -9.40 16.94 -34.93
N THR A 103 -9.44 16.42 -36.15
CA THR A 103 -9.40 17.27 -37.34
C THR A 103 -10.80 17.21 -37.95
N ASN A 104 -11.65 18.08 -37.43
CA ASN A 104 -12.73 18.63 -38.22
C ASN A 104 -12.06 19.44 -39.34
N ASP A 105 -11.91 18.84 -40.51
CA ASP A 105 -11.74 19.61 -41.73
C ASP A 105 -12.81 19.15 -42.72
N SER A 106 -13.88 19.94 -42.70
CA SER A 106 -14.81 20.11 -43.80
C SER A 106 -14.10 20.81 -44.97
N GLU A 107 -13.95 20.12 -46.10
CA GLU A 107 -14.16 20.65 -47.46
C GLU A 107 -14.24 19.51 -48.48
#